data_AF-A0A1Q9MQM5-F1
#
_entry.id   AF-A0A1Q9MQM5-F1
#
_cell.length_a   1.000
_cell.length_b   1.000
_cell.length_c   1.000
_cell.angle_alpha   90.00
_cell.angle_beta   90.00
_cell.angle_gamma   90.00
#
_symmetry.space_group_name_H-M   'P 1'
#
loop_
_entity.id
_entity.type
_entity.pdbx_description
1 polymer ?
#
loop_
_entity_poly.entity_id
_entity_poly.type
_entity_poly.pdbx_seq_one_letter_code
_entity_poly.pdbx_strand_id
1 'polypeptide(L)'
;MSFFAIGGYLIVGPAADKYGRKKVSTCLGIVLLVAVILLVGFIEWGITVGNDFPIIAVLSGITFATYHTFSGLNRVQCLELFPTTIRGTATGWRSFMYALGVLGGALISYFLTSIFHVSYGVLFIIFSCVVLVVLFVNHKVLPETKKISIA
;
A
#
# COMPACT_ATOMS: atom_id res chain seq x y z
N MET A 1 -11.45 -12.68 -0.76
CA MET A 1 -10.29 -12.03 -1.40
C MET A 1 -10.80 -11.24 -2.60
N SER A 2 -10.45 -9.96 -2.72
CA SER A 2 -10.94 -9.10 -3.80
C SER A 2 -10.44 -9.59 -5.17
N PHE A 3 -11.26 -9.54 -6.22
CA PHE A 3 -10.89 -9.93 -7.59
C PHE A 3 -9.57 -9.26 -8.06
N PHE A 4 -9.40 -7.98 -7.71
CA PHE A 4 -8.17 -7.22 -7.95
C PHE A 4 -6.93 -7.78 -7.24
N ALA A 5 -7.08 -8.38 -6.07
CA ALA A 5 -5.97 -9.02 -5.36
C ALA A 5 -5.47 -10.25 -6.12
N ILE A 6 -6.38 -11.04 -6.67
CA ILE A 6 -6.05 -12.26 -7.43
C ILE A 6 -5.42 -11.87 -8.78
N GLY A 7 -6.09 -10.99 -9.53
CA GLY A 7 -5.60 -10.55 -10.85
C GLY A 7 -4.27 -9.79 -10.77
N GLY A 8 -4.11 -8.91 -9.78
CA GLY A 8 -2.85 -8.20 -9.58
C GLY A 8 -1.70 -9.14 -9.20
N TYR A 9 -1.96 -10.17 -8.40
CA TYR A 9 -0.93 -11.13 -7.99
C TYR A 9 -0.45 -12.02 -9.14
N LEU A 10 -1.34 -12.38 -10.09
CA LEU A 10 -0.96 -13.15 -11.29
C LEU A 10 0.08 -12.41 -12.16
N ILE A 11 0.03 -11.08 -12.18
CA ILE A 11 0.96 -10.25 -12.96
C ILE A 11 2.21 -9.92 -12.14
N VAL A 12 2.01 -9.54 -10.88
CA VAL A 12 3.09 -9.06 -10.00
C VAL A 12 3.95 -10.18 -9.45
N GLY A 13 3.41 -11.39 -9.24
CA GLY A 13 4.18 -12.56 -8.79
C GLY A 13 5.38 -12.85 -9.70
N PRO A 14 5.17 -13.11 -11.01
CA PRO A 14 6.25 -13.33 -11.97
C PRO A 14 7.20 -12.14 -12.08
N ALA A 15 6.68 -10.92 -12.04
CA ALA A 15 7.51 -9.71 -12.05
C ALA A 15 8.43 -9.65 -10.82
N ALA A 16 7.90 -9.97 -9.64
CA ALA A 16 8.65 -9.96 -8.40
C ALA A 16 9.66 -11.12 -8.33
N ASP A 17 9.41 -12.26 -8.96
CA ASP A 17 10.38 -13.34 -9.12
C ASP A 17 11.56 -12.90 -10.02
N LYS A 18 11.24 -12.21 -11.12
CA LYS A 18 12.24 -11.74 -12.09
C LYS A 18 13.07 -10.57 -11.56
N TYR A 19 12.43 -9.53 -11.05
CA TYR A 19 13.08 -8.26 -10.70
C TYR A 19 13.48 -8.14 -9.23
N GLY A 20 12.97 -9.03 -8.36
CA GLY A 20 13.18 -8.97 -6.91
C GLY A 20 11.95 -8.40 -6.21
N ARG A 21 11.61 -9.01 -5.07
CA ARG A 21 10.41 -8.69 -4.28
C ARG A 21 10.50 -7.27 -3.71
N LYS A 22 11.68 -6.87 -3.24
CA LYS A 22 11.93 -5.54 -2.68
C LYS A 22 11.69 -4.44 -3.71
N LYS A 23 12.30 -4.57 -4.90
CA LYS A 23 12.17 -3.57 -5.99
C LYS A 23 10.73 -3.44 -6.48
N VAL A 24 10.04 -4.56 -6.66
CA VAL A 24 8.64 -4.55 -7.10
C VAL A 24 7.71 -3.98 -6.01
N SER A 25 7.95 -4.29 -4.74
CA SER A 25 7.22 -3.70 -3.61
C SER A 25 7.40 -2.17 -3.57
N THR A 26 8.64 -1.67 -3.70
CA THR A 26 8.90 -0.22 -3.78
C THR A 26 8.20 0.43 -4.98
N CYS A 27 8.23 -0.20 -6.16
CA CYS A 27 7.57 0.31 -7.36
C CYS A 27 6.06 0.43 -7.17
N LEU A 28 5.41 -0.62 -6.66
CA LEU A 28 3.97 -0.61 -6.36
C LEU A 28 3.62 0.45 -5.31
N GLY A 29 4.46 0.62 -4.30
CA GLY A 29 4.30 1.68 -3.31
C GLY A 29 4.31 3.08 -3.92
N ILE A 30 5.23 3.35 -4.84
CA ILE A 30 5.31 4.64 -5.56
C ILE A 30 4.07 4.83 -6.44
N VAL A 31 3.65 3.80 -7.19
CA VAL A 31 2.44 3.87 -8.02
C VAL A 31 1.20 4.15 -7.17
N LEU A 32 1.07 3.49 -6.02
CA LEU A 32 -0.02 3.73 -5.08
C LEU A 32 -0.01 5.18 -4.58
N LEU A 33 1.16 5.67 -4.18
CA LEU A 33 1.30 7.04 -3.66
C LEU A 33 0.93 8.09 -4.71
N VAL A 34 1.44 7.95 -5.94
CA VAL A 34 1.14 8.84 -7.05
C VAL A 34 -0.35 8.80 -7.38
N ALA A 35 -0.96 7.61 -7.43
CA ALA A 35 -2.38 7.45 -7.70
C ALA A 35 -3.26 8.13 -6.64
N VAL A 36 -2.90 8.01 -5.35
CA VAL A 36 -3.61 8.67 -4.24
C VAL A 36 -3.47 10.19 -4.31
N ILE A 37 -2.26 10.71 -4.54
CA ILE A 37 -2.03 12.17 -4.65
C ILE A 37 -2.81 12.75 -5.82
N LEU A 38 -2.80 12.09 -6.98
CA LEU A 38 -3.57 12.52 -8.13
C LEU A 38 -5.06 12.50 -7.83
N LEU A 39 -5.58 11.39 -7.28
CA LEU A 39 -7.00 11.26 -6.93
C LEU A 39 -7.45 12.39 -6.00
N VAL A 40 -6.68 12.68 -4.95
CA VAL A 40 -6.97 13.74 -3.99
C VAL A 40 -6.87 15.12 -4.64
N GLY A 41 -5.85 15.36 -5.47
CA GLY A 41 -5.70 16.62 -6.21
C GLY A 41 -6.88 16.88 -7.15
N PHE A 42 -7.36 15.87 -7.87
CA PHE A 42 -8.54 16.00 -8.72
C PHE A 42 -9.82 16.30 -7.92
N ILE A 43 -9.99 15.68 -6.75
CA ILE A 43 -11.18 15.88 -5.90
C ILE A 43 -11.16 17.25 -5.21
N GLU A 44 -10.04 17.65 -4.61
CA GLU A 44 -9.95 18.86 -3.76
C GLU A 44 -9.70 20.13 -4.58
N TRP A 45 -8.92 20.07 -5.65
CA TRP A 45 -8.61 21.27 -6.45
C TRP A 45 -9.65 21.57 -7.53
N GLY A 46 -10.70 20.76 -7.61
CA GLY A 46 -11.78 20.97 -8.56
C GLY A 46 -11.22 21.19 -9.97
N ILE A 47 -10.26 20.37 -10.38
CA ILE A 47 -9.83 20.29 -11.79
C ILE A 47 -10.98 19.60 -12.54
N THR A 48 -12.09 20.32 -12.61
CA THR A 48 -13.37 19.87 -13.16
C THR A 48 -13.47 20.40 -14.56
N VAL A 49 -12.95 19.63 -15.50
CA VAL A 49 -13.06 19.93 -16.93
C VAL A 49 -14.11 18.98 -17.51
N GLY A 50 -15.37 19.10 -17.06
CA GLY A 50 -16.51 18.36 -17.60
C GLY A 50 -16.90 17.11 -16.80
N ASN A 51 -17.06 15.96 -17.49
CA ASN A 51 -17.49 14.70 -16.87
C ASN A 51 -16.28 13.93 -16.33
N ASP A 52 -15.79 14.29 -15.15
CA ASP A 52 -14.55 13.74 -14.55
C ASP A 52 -14.72 12.33 -13.95
N PHE A 53 -15.95 11.80 -13.96
CA PHE A 53 -16.27 10.47 -13.44
C PHE A 53 -15.36 9.35 -13.98
N PRO A 54 -15.02 9.29 -15.29
CA PRO A 54 -14.15 8.25 -15.82
C PRO A 54 -12.73 8.31 -15.24
N ILE A 55 -12.16 9.51 -15.06
CA ILE A 55 -10.80 9.69 -14.53
C ILE A 55 -10.76 9.26 -13.05
N ILE A 56 -11.74 9.70 -12.26
CA ILE A 56 -11.87 9.32 -10.84
C ILE A 56 -12.05 7.80 -10.72
N ALA A 57 -12.88 7.19 -11.57
CA ALA A 57 -13.10 5.74 -11.58
C ALA A 57 -11.81 4.96 -11.91
N VAL A 58 -11.04 5.41 -12.90
CA VAL A 58 -9.76 4.80 -13.27
C VAL A 58 -8.74 4.95 -12.15
N LEU A 59 -8.54 6.15 -11.59
CA LEU A 59 -7.60 6.40 -10.50
C LEU A 59 -7.97 5.61 -9.22
N SER A 60 -9.26 5.52 -8.91
CA SER A 60 -9.76 4.69 -7.82
C SER A 60 -9.48 3.21 -8.06
N GLY A 61 -9.73 2.73 -9.28
CA GLY A 61 -9.42 1.35 -9.69
C GLY A 61 -7.94 1.02 -9.56
N ILE A 62 -7.06 1.90 -10.02
CA ILE A 62 -5.60 1.77 -9.89
C ILE A 62 -5.18 1.73 -8.41
N THR A 63 -5.72 2.63 -7.60
CA THR A 63 -5.44 2.71 -6.16
C THR A 63 -5.83 1.41 -5.47
N PHE A 64 -7.05 0.92 -5.71
CA PHE A 64 -7.54 -0.33 -5.15
C PHE A 64 -6.72 -1.53 -5.62
N ALA A 65 -6.43 -1.63 -6.92
CA ALA A 65 -5.66 -2.74 -7.47
C ALA A 65 -4.24 -2.78 -6.91
N THR A 66 -3.56 -1.63 -6.88
CA THR A 66 -2.19 -1.51 -6.39
C THR A 66 -2.11 -1.81 -4.91
N TYR A 67 -3.03 -1.28 -4.10
CA TYR A 67 -3.09 -1.53 -2.66
C TYR A 67 -3.24 -3.03 -2.33
N HIS A 68 -4.18 -3.71 -2.98
CA HIS A 68 -4.42 -5.14 -2.74
C HIS A 68 -3.24 -6.00 -3.21
N THR A 69 -2.65 -5.65 -4.34
CA THR A 69 -1.47 -6.34 -4.89
C THR A 69 -0.25 -6.16 -3.98
N PHE A 70 0.01 -4.94 -3.52
CA PHE A 70 1.06 -4.62 -2.57
C PHE A 70 0.86 -5.35 -1.23
N SER A 71 -0.38 -5.39 -0.72
CA SER A 71 -0.73 -6.14 0.50
C SER A 71 -0.47 -7.64 0.35
N GLY A 72 -0.78 -8.21 -0.82
CA GLY A 72 -0.48 -9.62 -1.13
C GLY A 72 1.02 -9.89 -1.15
N LEU A 73 1.80 -9.06 -1.85
CA LEU A 73 3.25 -9.19 -1.96
C LEU A 73 3.93 -9.12 -0.58
N ASN A 74 3.54 -8.16 0.27
CA ASN A 74 4.09 -8.02 1.62
C ASN A 74 3.84 -9.26 2.51
N ARG A 75 2.71 -9.96 2.32
CA ARG A 75 2.43 -11.21 3.05
C ARG A 75 3.41 -12.31 2.65
N VAL A 76 3.68 -12.45 1.35
CA VAL A 76 4.62 -13.45 0.86
C VAL A 76 6.05 -13.11 1.25
N GLN A 77 6.45 -11.84 1.16
CA GLN A 77 7.74 -11.39 1.68
C GLN A 77 7.91 -11.70 3.17
N CYS A 78 6.87 -11.52 3.98
CA CYS A 78 6.91 -11.88 5.39
C CYS A 78 7.18 -13.39 5.59
N LEU A 79 6.52 -14.26 4.81
CA LEU A 79 6.76 -15.70 4.87
C LEU A 79 8.16 -16.11 4.41
N GLU A 80 8.73 -15.40 3.43
CA GLU A 80 10.09 -15.62 2.91
C GLU A 80 11.18 -15.15 3.89
N LEU A 81 10.90 -14.16 4.75
CA LEU A 81 11.88 -13.60 5.69
C LEU A 81 12.08 -14.46 6.95
N PHE A 82 11.06 -15.23 7.35
CA PHE A 82 11.07 -15.97 8.61
C PHE A 82 11.18 -17.50 8.37
N PRO A 83 11.92 -18.23 9.22
CA PRO A 83 12.00 -19.68 9.16
C PRO A 83 10.65 -20.32 9.49
N THR A 84 10.41 -21.50 8.92
CA THR A 84 9.12 -22.23 8.97
C THR A 84 8.53 -22.38 10.37
N THR A 85 9.38 -22.57 11.37
CA THR A 85 9.01 -22.76 12.79
C THR A 85 8.30 -21.55 13.41
N ILE A 86 8.62 -20.32 12.98
CA ILE A 86 8.05 -19.09 13.55
C ILE A 86 7.16 -18.31 12.57
N ARG A 87 6.94 -18.81 11.34
CA ARG A 87 6.11 -18.14 10.32
C ARG A 87 4.71 -17.81 10.81
N GLY A 88 4.09 -18.70 11.59
CA GLY A 88 2.77 -18.47 12.18
C GLY A 88 2.75 -17.25 13.09
N THR A 89 3.67 -17.20 14.07
CA THR A 89 3.82 -16.08 15.01
C THR A 89 4.16 -14.78 14.29
N ALA A 90 5.11 -14.80 13.34
CA ALA A 90 5.49 -13.63 12.56
C ALA A 90 4.32 -13.06 11.74
N THR A 91 3.52 -13.94 11.11
CA THR A 91 2.33 -13.55 10.36
C THR A 91 1.24 -12.98 11.28
N GLY A 92 1.09 -13.55 12.49
CA GLY A 92 0.22 -13.03 13.54
C GLY A 92 0.63 -11.61 13.95
N TRP A 93 1.91 -11.40 14.25
CA TRP A 93 2.43 -10.08 14.63
C TRP A 93 2.25 -9.04 13.52
N ARG A 94 2.51 -9.42 12.27
CA ARG A 94 2.25 -8.57 11.09
C ARG A 94 0.79 -8.14 11.02
N SER A 95 -0.14 -9.08 11.25
CA SER A 95 -1.57 -8.83 11.16
C SER A 95 -2.07 -7.97 12.32
N PHE A 96 -1.51 -8.16 13.52
CA PHE A 96 -1.76 -7.31 14.67
C PHE A 96 -1.28 -5.87 14.45
N MET A 97 -0.05 -5.68 13.95
CA MET A 97 0.48 -4.35 13.62
C MET A 97 -0.32 -3.68 12.50
N TYR A 98 -0.79 -4.44 11.52
CA TYR A 98 -1.71 -3.94 10.49
C TYR A 98 -3.03 -3.46 11.11
N ALA A 99 -3.64 -4.23 12.01
CA ALA A 99 -4.89 -3.85 12.68
C ALA A 99 -4.71 -2.59 13.55
N LEU A 100 -3.59 -2.49 14.27
CA LEU A 100 -3.23 -1.27 15.02
C LEU A 100 -3.06 -0.07 14.11
N GLY A 101 -2.43 -0.23 12.94
CA GLY A 101 -2.28 0.84 11.96
C GLY A 101 -3.61 1.32 11.40
N VAL A 102 -4.53 0.39 11.08
CA VAL A 102 -5.89 0.73 10.62
C VAL A 102 -6.67 1.45 11.70
N LEU A 103 -6.67 0.95 12.94
CA LEU A 103 -7.36 1.58 14.06
C LEU A 103 -6.77 2.96 14.37
N GLY A 104 -5.44 3.06 14.50
CA GLY A 104 -4.74 4.31 14.79
C GLY A 104 -4.96 5.35 13.69
N GLY A 105 -4.87 4.94 12.42
CA GLY A 105 -5.15 5.82 11.28
C GLY A 105 -6.59 6.33 11.27
N ALA A 106 -7.56 5.45 11.53
CA ALA A 106 -8.97 5.83 11.62
C ALA A 106 -9.25 6.80 12.78
N LEU A 107 -8.68 6.54 13.96
CA LEU A 107 -8.81 7.43 15.13
C LEU A 107 -8.16 8.78 14.85
N ILE A 108 -6.91 8.82 14.37
CA ILE A 108 -6.21 10.06 14.01
C ILE A 108 -7.03 10.85 12.98
N SER A 109 -7.54 10.18 11.95
CA SER A 109 -8.40 10.81 10.95
C SER A 109 -9.64 11.41 11.60
N TYR A 110 -10.34 10.67 12.46
CA TYR A 110 -11.53 11.16 13.17
C TYR A 110 -11.23 12.40 14.03
N PHE A 111 -10.16 12.36 14.82
CA PHE A 111 -9.75 13.49 15.66
C PHE A 111 -9.44 14.74 14.82
N LEU A 112 -8.69 14.58 13.74
CA LEU A 112 -8.29 15.69 12.88
C LEU A 112 -9.46 16.28 12.07
N THR A 113 -10.37 15.46 11.55
CA THR A 113 -11.54 15.96 10.80
C THR A 113 -12.62 16.52 11.72
N SER A 114 -12.91 15.82 12.83
CA SER A 114 -14.08 16.13 13.66
C SER A 114 -13.81 17.18 14.73
N ILE A 115 -12.58 17.27 15.25
CA ILE A 115 -12.23 18.21 16.32
C ILE A 115 -11.47 19.42 15.77
N PHE A 116 -10.46 19.16 14.92
CA PHE A 116 -9.61 20.21 14.37
C PHE A 116 -10.09 20.76 13.03
N HIS A 117 -11.21 20.24 12.50
CA HIS A 117 -11.81 20.66 11.22
C HIS A 117 -10.81 20.71 10.06
N VAL A 118 -9.83 19.79 10.07
CA VAL A 118 -8.84 19.67 9.00
C VAL A 118 -9.51 19.08 7.76
N SER A 119 -9.28 19.69 6.59
CA SER A 119 -9.76 19.15 5.31
C SER A 119 -9.18 17.75 5.04
N TYR A 120 -9.98 16.90 4.40
CA TYR A 120 -9.55 15.58 3.95
C TYR A 120 -8.33 15.64 3.02
N GLY A 121 -8.23 16.65 2.16
CA GLY A 121 -7.06 16.86 1.30
C GLY A 121 -5.74 16.96 2.09
N VAL A 122 -5.74 17.72 3.18
CA VAL A 122 -4.54 17.88 4.04
C VAL A 122 -4.22 16.55 4.75
N LEU A 123 -5.23 15.82 5.20
CA LEU A 123 -5.04 14.50 5.81
C LEU A 123 -4.40 13.50 4.86
N PHE A 124 -4.86 13.45 3.61
CA PHE A 124 -4.26 12.58 2.60
C PHE A 124 -2.80 12.93 2.31
N ILE A 125 -2.44 14.22 2.33
CA ILE A 125 -1.03 14.65 2.20
C ILE A 125 -0.21 14.16 3.39
N ILE A 126 -0.70 14.35 4.62
CA ILE A 126 -0.03 13.90 5.84
C ILE A 126 0.21 12.38 5.78
N PHE A 127 -0.82 11.59 5.48
CA PHE A 127 -0.69 10.13 5.36
C PHE A 127 0.21 9.72 4.18
N SER A 128 0.20 10.46 3.07
CA SER A 128 1.13 10.22 1.95
C SER A 128 2.58 10.41 2.37
N CYS A 129 2.89 11.44 3.17
CA CYS A 129 4.23 11.64 3.73
C CYS A 129 4.65 10.45 4.62
N VAL A 130 3.74 9.93 5.45
CA VAL A 130 4.00 8.72 6.25
C VAL A 130 4.32 7.53 5.36
N VAL A 131 3.54 7.32 4.28
CA VAL A 131 3.78 6.24 3.32
C VAL A 131 5.13 6.40 2.62
N LEU A 132 5.52 7.62 2.22
CA LEU A 132 6.86 7.88 1.64
C LEU A 132 7.98 7.45 2.58
N VAL A 133 7.89 7.83 3.86
CA VAL A 133 8.88 7.45 4.88
C VAL A 133 8.93 5.93 5.02
N VAL A 134 7.78 5.26 5.12
CA VAL A 134 7.71 3.80 5.20
C VAL A 134 8.31 3.13 3.97
N LEU A 135 8.06 3.64 2.77
CA LEU A 135 8.65 3.11 1.54
C LEU A 135 10.16 3.28 1.51
N PHE A 136 10.67 4.43 1.96
CA PHE A 136 12.11 4.67 2.07
C PHE A 136 12.77 3.73 3.07
N VAL A 137 12.19 3.58 4.27
CA VAL A 137 12.68 2.67 5.31
C VAL A 137 12.63 1.23 4.80
N ASN A 138 11.53 0.79 4.21
CA ASN A 138 11.41 -0.54 3.62
C ASN A 138 12.48 -0.78 2.55
N HIS A 139 12.72 0.21 1.68
CA HIS A 139 13.75 0.09 0.65
C HIS A 139 15.19 0.09 1.20
N LYS A 140 15.44 0.67 2.38
CA LYS A 140 16.77 0.64 3.00
C LYS A 140 16.98 -0.60 3.87
N VAL A 141 15.99 -0.96 4.69
CA VAL A 141 16.11 -1.93 5.78
C VAL A 141 15.77 -3.35 5.34
N LEU A 142 14.75 -3.55 4.48
CA LEU A 142 14.35 -4.91 4.11
C LEU A 142 15.42 -5.57 3.24
N PRO A 143 15.84 -6.81 3.56
CA PRO A 143 16.70 -7.56 2.67
C PRO A 143 15.92 -8.03 1.43
N GLU A 144 16.63 -8.27 0.34
CA GLU A 144 16.04 -8.86 -0.86
C GLU A 144 15.82 -10.35 -0.63
N THR A 145 14.59 -10.83 -0.80
CA THR A 145 14.21 -12.25 -0.57
C THR A 145 14.31 -13.11 -1.83
N LYS A 146 14.78 -12.53 -2.95
CA LYS A 146 14.96 -13.22 -4.23
C LYS A 146 15.84 -14.46 -4.04
N LYS A 147 15.26 -15.64 -4.33
CA LYS A 147 15.93 -16.97 -4.31
C LYS A 147 16.34 -17.50 -2.94
N ILE A 148 15.77 -17.02 -1.82
CA ILE A 148 15.96 -17.69 -0.53
C ILE A 148 15.05 -18.93 -0.51
N SER A 149 15.54 -20.03 -1.08
CA SER A 149 15.02 -21.37 -0.86
C SER A 149 15.30 -21.73 0.60
N ILE A 150 14.40 -21.38 1.51
CA ILE A 150 14.42 -21.98 2.84
C ILE A 150 13.78 -23.35 2.68
N ALA A 151 14.65 -24.35 2.49
CA ALA A 151 14.32 -25.77 2.61
C ALA A 151 13.81 -26.09 4.03
#